data_AF-A0A553FB62-F1
#
_entry.id   AF-A0A553FB62-F1
#
_cell.length_a   1.000
_cell.length_b   1.000
_cell.length_c   1.000
_cell.angle_alpha   90.00
_cell.angle_beta   90.00
_cell.angle_gamma   90.00
#
_symmetry.space_group_name_H-M   'P 1'
#
loop_
_entity.id
_entity.type
_entity.pdbx_description
1 polymer ?
#
loop_
_entity_poly.entity_id
_entity_poly.type
_entity_poly.pdbx_seq_one_letter_code
_entity_poly.pdbx_strand_id
1 'polypeptide(L)'
;MRQIFKALILPFIITSLLAAGVFHTIRIDYFILENQLRETSLTEFLQQLFLLVSLSVFTYSAHKDEKSRPLYVLIAAFFGCMLIREMDYFLDMIFHGFWFYPAISVAVIAIIYSARHKSCLNKSALKFSQTNAYFNILVGLVIIMIFSRLLGSGGALWKEVMLDDYRHLYKTIIQEGLELFGYMFLLVGSFHQLRMIKKQFPQRNK
;
A
#
# COMPACT_ATOMS: atom_id res chain seq x y z
N MET A 1 29.74 -14.93 7.52
CA MET A 1 29.55 -13.89 6.47
C MET A 1 28.35 -14.14 5.54
N ARG A 2 28.20 -15.30 4.89
CA ARG A 2 27.11 -15.56 3.91
C ARG A 2 25.68 -15.39 4.46
N GLN A 3 25.44 -15.71 5.74
CA GLN A 3 24.13 -15.51 6.39
C GLN A 3 23.85 -14.04 6.71
N ILE A 4 24.84 -13.30 7.21
CA ILE A 4 24.74 -11.85 7.48
C ILE A 4 24.50 -11.08 6.17
N PHE A 5 25.21 -11.45 5.10
CA PHE A 5 25.00 -10.87 3.77
C PHE A 5 23.56 -11.07 3.28
N LYS A 6 23.02 -12.30 3.40
CA LYS A 6 21.62 -12.58 3.04
C LYS A 6 20.61 -11.86 3.93
N ALA A 7 20.94 -11.62 5.19
CA ALA A 7 20.03 -10.98 6.15
C ALA A 7 19.99 -9.45 6.00
N LEU A 8 21.11 -8.80 5.65
CA LEU A 8 21.21 -7.34 5.63
C LEU A 8 21.34 -6.75 4.22
N ILE A 9 22.20 -7.34 3.39
CA ILE A 9 22.56 -6.76 2.08
C ILE A 9 21.50 -7.10 1.03
N LEU A 10 20.97 -8.31 1.05
CA LEU A 10 19.95 -8.72 0.08
C LEU A 10 18.65 -7.88 0.19
N PRO A 11 18.08 -7.63 1.39
CA PRO A 11 16.92 -6.73 1.51
C PRO A 11 17.23 -5.31 1.03
N PHE A 12 18.42 -4.77 1.35
CA PHE A 12 18.83 -3.45 0.89
C PHE A 12 18.89 -3.36 -0.65
N ILE A 13 19.49 -4.36 -1.30
CA ILE A 13 19.56 -4.42 -2.77
C ILE A 13 18.16 -4.51 -3.38
N ILE A 14 17.30 -5.40 -2.87
CA ILE A 14 15.94 -5.57 -3.39
C ILE A 14 15.14 -4.28 -3.23
N THR A 15 15.14 -3.67 -2.04
CA THR A 15 14.40 -2.43 -1.80
C THR A 15 14.95 -1.28 -2.63
N SER A 16 16.28 -1.18 -2.81
CA SER A 16 16.90 -0.17 -3.68
C SER A 16 16.51 -0.35 -5.15
N LEU A 17 16.47 -1.60 -5.64
CA LEU A 17 16.04 -1.90 -7.02
C LEU A 17 14.55 -1.57 -7.22
N LEU A 18 13.69 -1.90 -6.26
CA LEU A 18 12.28 -1.54 -6.31
C LEU A 18 12.09 -0.02 -6.28
N ALA A 19 12.84 0.69 -5.44
CA ALA A 19 12.82 2.16 -5.37
C ALA A 19 13.26 2.80 -6.69
N ALA A 20 14.33 2.28 -7.31
CA ALA A 20 14.74 2.69 -8.65
C ALA A 20 13.63 2.42 -9.68
N GLY A 21 12.94 1.28 -9.56
CA GLY A 21 11.77 0.93 -10.36
C GLY A 21 10.65 1.99 -10.29
N VAL A 22 10.31 2.45 -9.08
CA VAL A 22 9.32 3.54 -8.87
C VAL A 22 9.74 4.80 -9.62
N PHE A 23 11.00 5.23 -9.49
CA PHE A 23 11.51 6.39 -10.22
C PHE A 23 11.45 6.21 -11.75
N HIS A 24 11.77 5.01 -12.24
CA HIS A 24 11.67 4.69 -13.66
C HIS A 24 10.23 4.71 -14.16
N THR A 25 9.25 4.23 -13.39
CA THR A 25 7.83 4.32 -13.74
C THR A 25 7.40 5.78 -13.96
N ILE A 26 7.74 6.67 -13.03
CA ILE A 26 7.43 8.11 -13.15
C ILE A 26 8.06 8.70 -14.42
N ARG A 27 9.31 8.33 -14.72
CA ARG A 27 9.98 8.79 -15.95
C ARG A 27 9.28 8.29 -17.21
N ILE A 28 8.80 7.05 -17.22
CA ILE A 28 8.05 6.50 -18.35
C ILE A 28 6.73 7.27 -18.53
N ASP A 29 6.00 7.51 -17.44
CA ASP A 29 4.74 8.27 -17.50
C ASP A 29 4.93 9.71 -18.00
N TYR A 30 6.03 10.36 -17.59
CA TYR A 30 6.31 11.73 -17.98
C TYR A 30 6.87 11.86 -19.40
N PHE A 31 7.90 11.09 -19.75
CA PHE A 31 8.66 11.28 -21.00
C PHE A 31 8.15 10.43 -22.17
N ILE A 32 7.50 9.30 -21.92
CA ILE A 32 7.13 8.35 -22.97
C ILE A 32 5.62 8.37 -23.22
N LEU A 33 4.83 8.34 -22.16
CA LEU A 33 3.37 8.31 -22.27
C LEU A 33 2.76 9.71 -22.40
N GLU A 34 3.51 10.78 -22.12
CA GLU A 34 3.05 12.19 -22.10
C GLU A 34 1.76 12.44 -21.28
N ASN A 35 1.36 11.47 -20.47
CA ASN A 35 0.09 11.48 -19.74
C ASN A 35 0.10 12.41 -18.55
N GLN A 36 1.24 13.05 -18.23
CA GLN A 36 1.41 13.98 -17.11
C GLN A 36 0.94 13.40 -15.76
N LEU A 37 1.02 12.07 -15.60
CA LEU A 37 0.48 11.34 -14.45
C LEU A 37 -1.02 11.62 -14.20
N ARG A 38 -1.81 11.65 -15.28
CA ARG A 38 -3.29 11.59 -15.21
C ARG A 38 -3.77 10.23 -14.73
N GLU A 39 -5.07 10.20 -14.42
CA GLU A 39 -5.97 9.08 -14.00
C GLU A 39 -5.92 7.77 -14.83
N THR A 40 -5.04 7.69 -15.82
CA THR A 40 -4.76 6.51 -16.64
C THR A 40 -3.25 6.35 -16.85
N SER A 41 -2.46 6.55 -15.79
CA SER A 41 -1.00 6.44 -15.83
C SER A 41 -0.53 5.03 -15.45
N LEU A 42 0.69 4.67 -15.85
CA LEU A 42 1.31 3.43 -15.41
C LEU A 42 1.51 3.43 -13.88
N THR A 43 1.79 4.61 -13.32
CA THR A 43 1.93 4.83 -11.88
C THR A 43 0.69 4.37 -11.14
N GLU A 44 -0.49 4.90 -11.45
CA GLU A 44 -1.75 4.50 -10.79
C GLU A 44 -2.07 3.02 -11.00
N PHE A 45 -1.86 2.48 -12.20
CA PHE A 45 -2.04 1.05 -12.44
C PHE A 45 -1.17 0.20 -11.50
N LEU A 46 0.09 0.58 -11.31
CA LEU A 46 1.00 -0.12 -10.38
C LEU A 46 0.58 0.08 -8.92
N GLN A 47 0.12 1.27 -8.53
CA GLN A 47 -0.42 1.53 -7.19
C GLN A 47 -1.61 0.59 -6.89
N GLN A 48 -2.58 0.53 -7.81
CA GLN A 48 -3.75 -0.36 -7.73
C GLN A 48 -3.34 -1.84 -7.70
N LEU A 49 -2.39 -2.25 -8.55
CA LEU A 49 -1.87 -3.62 -8.57
C LEU A 49 -1.19 -4.00 -7.24
N PHE A 50 -0.36 -3.11 -6.69
CA PHE A 50 0.34 -3.35 -5.42
C PHE A 50 -0.65 -3.47 -4.25
N LEU A 51 -1.68 -2.63 -4.24
CA LEU A 51 -2.78 -2.71 -3.29
C LEU A 51 -3.58 -4.02 -3.45
N LEU A 52 -3.94 -4.40 -4.67
CA LEU A 52 -4.69 -5.62 -4.96
C LEU A 52 -3.94 -6.88 -4.53
N VAL A 53 -2.63 -6.95 -4.80
CA VAL A 53 -1.79 -8.06 -4.34
C VAL A 53 -1.72 -8.07 -2.81
N SER A 54 -1.54 -6.92 -2.17
CA SER A 54 -1.49 -6.80 -0.71
C SER A 54 -2.81 -7.25 -0.06
N LEU A 55 -3.94 -6.76 -0.57
CA LEU A 55 -5.29 -7.19 -0.19
C LEU A 55 -5.46 -8.71 -0.32
N SER A 56 -5.05 -9.28 -1.45
CA SER A 56 -5.15 -10.71 -1.73
C SER A 56 -4.33 -11.55 -0.74
N VAL A 57 -3.12 -11.10 -0.40
CA VAL A 57 -2.25 -11.79 0.56
C VAL A 57 -2.84 -11.78 1.97
N PHE A 58 -3.38 -10.66 2.45
CA PHE A 58 -4.00 -10.60 3.77
C PHE A 58 -5.33 -11.35 3.83
N THR A 59 -6.10 -11.32 2.74
CA THR A 59 -7.29 -12.18 2.59
C THR A 59 -6.90 -13.65 2.66
N TYR A 60 -5.89 -14.09 1.92
CA TYR A 60 -5.37 -15.47 2.00
C TYR A 60 -4.87 -15.83 3.42
N SER A 61 -4.18 -14.90 4.08
CA SER A 61 -3.70 -15.07 5.45
C SER A 61 -4.85 -15.27 6.44
N ALA A 62 -5.95 -14.53 6.28
CA ALA A 62 -7.17 -14.66 7.09
C ALA A 62 -7.85 -16.02 6.91
N HIS A 63 -7.80 -16.59 5.70
CA HIS A 63 -8.32 -17.94 5.43
C HIS A 63 -7.46 -19.02 6.06
N LYS A 64 -6.12 -18.86 6.09
CA LYS A 64 -5.19 -19.88 6.58
C LYS A 64 -5.00 -19.90 8.09
N ASP A 65 -4.98 -18.74 8.75
CA ASP A 65 -4.79 -18.65 10.20
C ASP A 65 -6.08 -18.19 10.89
N GLU A 66 -6.90 -19.15 11.33
CA GLU A 66 -8.17 -18.85 11.99
C GLU A 66 -8.01 -18.06 13.29
N LYS A 67 -6.89 -18.27 14.00
CA LYS A 67 -6.63 -17.60 15.28
C LYS A 67 -6.37 -16.10 15.09
N SER A 68 -5.71 -15.73 13.98
CA SER A 68 -5.40 -14.33 13.64
C SER A 68 -6.30 -13.73 12.58
N ARG A 69 -7.33 -14.47 12.14
CA ARG A 69 -8.31 -14.04 11.13
C ARG A 69 -8.91 -12.66 11.41
N PRO A 70 -9.34 -12.31 12.65
CA PRO A 70 -9.91 -10.98 12.92
C PRO A 70 -8.97 -9.82 12.59
N LEU A 71 -7.67 -9.98 12.80
CA LEU A 71 -6.68 -8.95 12.46
C LEU A 71 -6.47 -8.88 10.94
N TYR A 72 -6.28 -10.03 10.30
CA TYR A 72 -6.01 -10.07 8.86
C TYR A 72 -7.19 -9.60 8.02
N VAL A 73 -8.43 -9.85 8.47
CA VAL A 73 -9.64 -9.26 7.87
C VAL A 73 -9.63 -7.73 7.99
N LEU A 74 -9.23 -7.18 9.13
CA LEU A 74 -9.16 -5.73 9.32
C LEU A 74 -8.11 -5.09 8.39
N ILE A 75 -6.92 -5.69 8.28
CA ILE A 75 -5.86 -5.21 7.38
C ILE A 75 -6.28 -5.34 5.91
N ALA A 76 -6.88 -6.48 5.53
CA ALA A 76 -7.41 -6.68 4.19
C ALA A 76 -8.49 -5.64 3.87
N ALA A 77 -9.47 -5.44 4.75
CA ALA A 77 -10.52 -4.45 4.56
C ALA A 77 -9.97 -3.03 4.45
N PHE A 78 -8.94 -2.68 5.25
CA PHE A 78 -8.27 -1.40 5.15
C PHE A 78 -7.61 -1.19 3.78
N PHE A 79 -6.86 -2.19 3.27
CA PHE A 79 -6.32 -2.12 1.91
C PHE A 79 -7.40 -2.12 0.83
N GLY A 80 -8.52 -2.82 1.07
CA GLY A 80 -9.69 -2.76 0.19
C GLY A 80 -10.30 -1.35 0.12
N CYS A 81 -10.39 -0.65 1.25
CA CYS A 81 -10.84 0.74 1.29
C CYS A 81 -9.88 1.66 0.54
N MET A 82 -8.56 1.47 0.71
CA MET A 82 -7.56 2.22 -0.06
C MET A 82 -7.68 1.94 -1.56
N LEU A 83 -7.88 0.68 -1.96
CA LEU A 83 -8.06 0.32 -3.37
C LEU A 83 -9.34 0.95 -3.96
N ILE A 84 -10.44 0.93 -3.22
CA ILE A 84 -11.68 1.61 -3.64
C ILE A 84 -11.44 3.10 -3.82
N ARG A 85 -10.66 3.73 -2.92
CA ARG A 85 -10.28 5.14 -3.04
C ARG A 85 -9.43 5.41 -4.29
N GLU A 86 -8.45 4.57 -4.60
CA GLU A 86 -7.65 4.74 -5.84
C GLU A 86 -8.42 4.40 -7.13
N MET A 87 -9.64 3.89 -7.00
CA MET A 87 -10.57 3.70 -8.12
C MET A 87 -11.67 4.75 -8.12
N ASP A 88 -11.55 5.82 -7.33
CA ASP A 88 -12.56 6.86 -7.20
C ASP A 88 -12.93 7.47 -8.56
N TYR A 89 -11.96 7.75 -9.42
CA TYR A 89 -12.19 8.24 -10.79
C TYR A 89 -13.17 7.36 -11.58
N PHE A 90 -12.96 6.04 -11.56
CA PHE A 90 -13.84 5.10 -12.27
C PHE A 90 -15.20 4.95 -11.60
N LEU A 91 -15.25 5.00 -10.27
CA LEU A 91 -16.49 4.88 -9.51
C LEU A 91 -17.36 6.14 -9.63
N ASP A 92 -16.73 7.30 -9.76
CA ASP A 92 -17.38 8.59 -9.92
C ASP A 92 -18.04 8.79 -11.30
N MET A 93 -17.71 7.93 -12.27
CA MET A 93 -18.44 7.81 -13.53
C MET A 93 -19.88 7.31 -13.34
N ILE A 94 -20.16 6.56 -12.26
CA ILE A 94 -21.51 6.10 -11.92
C ILE A 94 -22.26 7.23 -11.21
N PHE A 95 -21.66 7.76 -10.15
CA PHE A 95 -22.20 8.87 -9.37
C PHE A 95 -21.05 9.54 -8.61
N HIS A 96 -21.00 10.88 -8.57
CA HIS A 96 -19.92 11.58 -7.89
C HIS A 96 -19.86 11.24 -6.40
N GLY A 97 -18.68 10.83 -5.92
CA GLY A 97 -18.46 10.36 -4.56
C GLY A 97 -19.01 8.96 -4.30
N PHE A 98 -19.34 8.17 -5.34
CA PHE A 98 -19.90 6.83 -5.17
C PHE A 98 -18.96 5.92 -4.40
N TRP A 99 -17.65 6.10 -4.54
CA TRP A 99 -16.61 5.33 -3.85
C TRP A 99 -16.75 5.33 -2.31
N PHE A 100 -17.38 6.36 -1.73
CA PHE A 100 -17.57 6.47 -0.28
C PHE A 100 -18.44 5.33 0.28
N TYR A 101 -19.54 4.99 -0.39
CA TYR A 101 -20.50 3.97 0.06
C TYR A 101 -19.91 2.54 0.13
N PRO A 102 -19.23 2.02 -0.90
CA PRO A 102 -18.57 0.73 -0.81
C PRO A 102 -17.43 0.76 0.20
N ALA A 103 -16.61 1.83 0.25
CA ALA A 103 -15.52 1.94 1.21
C ALA A 103 -16.02 1.89 2.67
N ILE A 104 -17.04 2.67 3.02
CA ILE A 104 -17.58 2.68 4.38
C ILE A 104 -18.24 1.34 4.73
N SER A 105 -18.91 0.69 3.76
CA SER A 105 -19.53 -0.61 3.99
C SER A 105 -18.48 -1.68 4.35
N VAL A 106 -17.37 -1.74 3.61
CA VAL A 106 -16.26 -2.66 3.86
C VAL A 106 -15.63 -2.38 5.22
N ALA A 107 -15.37 -1.11 5.54
CA ALA A 107 -14.80 -0.71 6.82
C ALA A 107 -15.70 -1.12 8.00
N VAL A 108 -17.00 -0.80 7.93
CA VAL A 108 -17.96 -1.10 9.01
C VAL A 108 -18.10 -2.61 9.22
N ILE A 109 -18.25 -3.39 8.15
CA ILE A 109 -18.37 -4.86 8.24
C ILE A 109 -17.12 -5.46 8.90
N ALA A 110 -15.93 -5.03 8.47
CA ALA A 110 -14.68 -5.54 9.02
C ALA A 110 -14.50 -5.15 10.49
N ILE A 111 -14.83 -3.90 10.85
CA ILE A 111 -14.77 -3.44 12.24
C ILE A 111 -15.74 -4.23 13.12
N ILE A 112 -17.00 -4.42 12.70
CA ILE A 112 -17.99 -5.21 13.46
C ILE A 112 -17.51 -6.65 13.63
N TYR A 113 -16.99 -7.27 12.57
CA TYR A 113 -16.45 -8.62 12.63
C TYR A 113 -15.29 -8.71 13.63
N SER A 114 -14.29 -7.83 13.52
CA SER A 114 -13.12 -7.84 14.40
C SER A 114 -13.48 -7.48 15.86
N ALA A 115 -14.46 -6.59 16.06
CA ALA A 115 -14.96 -6.21 17.38
C ALA A 115 -15.77 -7.31 18.08
N ARG A 116 -16.30 -8.30 17.35
CA ARG A 116 -16.90 -9.51 17.96
C ARG A 116 -15.85 -10.49 18.48
N HIS A 117 -14.60 -10.39 18.00
CA HIS A 117 -13.50 -11.30 18.34
C HIS A 117 -12.31 -10.59 19.03
N LYS A 118 -12.58 -9.61 19.90
CA LYS A 118 -11.56 -8.74 20.55
C LYS A 118 -10.42 -9.50 21.26
N SER A 119 -10.73 -10.60 21.95
CA SER A 119 -9.71 -11.39 22.68
C SER A 119 -8.66 -11.99 21.73
N CYS A 120 -9.10 -12.49 20.57
CA CYS A 120 -8.21 -12.98 19.52
C CYS A 120 -7.47 -11.82 18.83
N LEU A 121 -8.17 -10.71 18.56
CA LEU A 121 -7.61 -9.53 17.91
C LEU A 121 -6.39 -8.97 18.66
N ASN A 122 -6.49 -8.77 19.98
CA ASN A 122 -5.39 -8.18 20.76
C ASN A 122 -4.13 -9.05 20.75
N LYS A 123 -4.31 -10.38 20.90
CA LYS A 123 -3.19 -11.34 20.87
C LYS A 123 -2.53 -11.35 19.50
N SER A 124 -3.33 -11.37 18.43
CA SER A 124 -2.81 -11.35 17.07
C SER A 124 -2.15 -10.02 16.71
N ALA A 125 -2.68 -8.90 17.19
CA ALA A 125 -2.09 -7.57 16.98
C ALA A 125 -0.70 -7.47 17.61
N LEU A 126 -0.54 -7.94 18.86
CA LEU A 126 0.75 -7.97 19.54
C LEU A 126 1.76 -8.89 18.82
N LYS A 127 1.31 -10.06 18.34
CA LYS A 127 2.16 -10.95 17.56
C LYS A 127 2.56 -10.31 16.23
N PHE A 128 1.63 -9.65 15.56
CA PHE A 128 1.87 -9.02 14.26
C PHE A 128 2.81 -7.82 14.37
N SER A 129 2.74 -7.02 15.43
CA SER A 129 3.59 -5.83 15.63
C SER A 129 5.09 -6.18 15.75
N GLN A 130 5.40 -7.43 16.08
CA GLN A 130 6.77 -7.96 16.17
C GLN A 130 7.29 -8.49 14.82
N THR A 131 6.51 -8.40 13.74
CA THR A 131 6.88 -8.93 12.43
C THR A 131 7.47 -7.85 11.51
N ASN A 132 8.35 -8.27 10.60
CA ASN A 132 8.83 -7.40 9.52
C ASN A 132 7.69 -6.96 8.59
N ALA A 133 6.62 -7.73 8.48
CA ALA A 133 5.45 -7.36 7.68
C ALA A 133 4.80 -6.07 8.22
N TYR A 134 4.58 -6.02 9.53
CA TYR A 134 4.06 -4.83 10.21
C TYR A 134 4.93 -3.60 9.98
N PHE A 135 6.24 -3.71 10.20
CA PHE A 135 7.14 -2.56 10.07
C PHE A 135 7.11 -1.96 8.66
N ASN A 136 7.19 -2.80 7.62
CA ASN A 136 7.10 -2.34 6.24
C ASN A 136 5.74 -1.70 5.93
N ILE A 137 4.64 -2.29 6.42
CA ILE A 137 3.31 -1.72 6.24
C ILE A 137 3.21 -0.36 6.93
N LEU A 138 3.67 -0.24 8.18
CA LEU A 138 3.65 1.02 8.92
C LEU A 138 4.40 2.12 8.18
N VAL A 139 5.63 1.84 7.71
CA VAL A 139 6.42 2.79 6.93
C VAL A 139 5.68 3.18 5.65
N GLY A 140 5.14 2.22 4.90
CA GLY A 140 4.35 2.48 3.71
C GLY A 140 3.15 3.39 3.99
N LEU A 141 2.39 3.12 5.06
CA LEU A 141 1.24 3.94 5.45
C LEU A 141 1.61 5.35 5.85
N VAL A 142 2.71 5.54 6.60
CA VAL A 142 3.21 6.89 6.93
C VAL A 142 3.56 7.65 5.65
N ILE A 143 4.19 6.99 4.68
CA ILE A 143 4.53 7.60 3.41
C ILE A 143 3.27 7.99 2.62
N ILE A 144 2.31 7.07 2.43
CA ILE A 144 1.09 7.29 1.63
C ILE A 144 0.13 8.29 2.30
N MET A 145 -0.09 8.17 3.60
CA MET A 145 -1.18 8.89 4.27
C MET A 145 -0.74 10.25 4.79
N ILE A 146 0.54 10.39 5.14
CA ILE A 146 1.06 11.58 5.81
C ILE A 146 2.05 12.29 4.90
N PHE A 147 3.13 11.61 4.52
CA PHE A 147 4.26 12.29 3.87
C PHE A 147 3.93 12.74 2.44
N SER A 148 3.29 11.91 1.63
CA SER A 148 2.88 12.28 0.28
C SER A 148 1.92 13.46 0.29
N ARG A 149 1.02 13.54 1.29
CA ARG A 149 0.03 14.62 1.43
C ARG A 149 0.67 15.92 1.87
N LEU A 150 1.61 15.88 2.82
CA LEU A 150 2.36 17.07 3.22
C LEU A 150 3.12 17.69 2.05
N LEU A 151 3.73 16.86 1.19
CA LEU A 151 4.48 17.34 0.02
C LEU A 151 3.59 17.62 -1.20
N GLY A 152 2.50 16.90 -1.40
CA GLY A 152 1.61 17.04 -2.56
C GLY A 152 0.56 18.14 -2.40
N SER A 153 0.04 18.33 -1.19
CA SER A 153 -0.93 19.40 -0.87
C SER A 153 -0.25 20.69 -0.41
N GLY A 154 1.07 20.68 -0.19
CA GLY A 154 1.91 21.84 0.16
C GLY A 154 2.06 22.86 -0.98
N GLY A 155 0.97 23.27 -1.62
CA GLY A 155 0.99 24.21 -2.74
C GLY A 155 1.66 25.55 -2.40
N ALA A 156 1.56 26.01 -1.16
CA ALA A 156 2.24 27.21 -0.68
C ALA A 156 3.78 27.04 -0.67
N LEU A 157 4.28 25.91 -0.15
CA LEU A 157 5.71 25.62 -0.09
C LEU A 157 6.32 25.61 -1.50
N TRP A 158 5.69 24.92 -2.44
CA TRP A 158 6.22 24.83 -3.81
C TRP A 158 6.08 26.12 -4.61
N LYS A 159 5.04 26.93 -4.34
CA LYS A 159 4.93 28.27 -4.93
C LYS A 159 6.04 29.19 -4.45
N GLU A 160 6.40 29.13 -3.17
CA GLU A 160 7.51 29.92 -2.61
C GLU A 160 8.88 29.44 -3.12
N VAL A 161 9.07 28.12 -3.25
CA VAL A 161 10.35 27.54 -3.73
C VAL A 161 10.57 27.76 -5.23
N MET A 162 9.52 27.63 -6.05
CA MET A 162 9.64 27.71 -7.52
C MET A 162 9.31 29.08 -8.10
N LEU A 163 8.74 30.00 -7.30
CA LEU A 163 8.41 31.36 -7.70
C LEU A 163 7.65 31.40 -9.04
N ASP A 164 8.21 32.07 -10.05
CA ASP A 164 7.59 32.29 -11.35
C ASP A 164 7.51 31.02 -12.22
N ASP A 165 8.29 29.97 -11.90
CA ASP A 165 8.30 28.70 -12.64
C ASP A 165 7.33 27.65 -12.07
N TYR A 166 6.45 28.04 -11.14
CA TYR A 166 5.53 27.12 -10.50
C TYR A 166 4.57 26.46 -11.51
N ARG A 167 4.66 25.12 -11.61
CA ARG A 167 3.69 24.29 -12.34
C ARG A 167 3.05 23.27 -11.42
N HIS A 168 1.74 23.13 -11.52
CA HIS A 168 0.99 22.11 -10.77
C HIS A 168 1.46 20.67 -11.05
N LEU A 169 2.13 20.43 -12.17
CA LEU A 169 2.67 19.13 -12.52
C LEU A 169 3.75 18.64 -11.53
N TYR A 170 4.58 19.53 -11.00
CA TYR A 170 5.65 19.14 -10.07
C TYR A 170 5.10 18.55 -8.77
N LYS A 171 4.05 19.17 -8.19
CA LYS A 171 3.42 18.63 -6.99
C LYS A 171 2.78 17.26 -7.25
N THR A 172 2.18 17.04 -8.42
CA THR A 172 1.56 15.76 -8.79
C THR A 172 2.63 14.68 -8.92
N ILE A 173 3.73 14.96 -9.64
CA ILE A 173 4.88 14.03 -9.74
C ILE A 173 5.40 13.61 -8.37
N ILE A 174 5.58 14.57 -7.46
CA ILE A 174 6.09 14.30 -6.12
C ILE A 174 5.08 13.49 -5.32
N GLN A 175 3.79 13.86 -5.36
CA GLN A 175 2.74 13.14 -4.62
C GLN A 175 2.60 11.71 -5.14
N GLU A 176 2.35 11.52 -6.43
CA GLU A 176 2.14 10.21 -7.05
C GLU A 176 3.37 9.30 -6.91
N GLY A 177 4.56 9.88 -7.01
CA GLY A 177 5.81 9.15 -6.81
C GLY A 177 5.99 8.67 -5.37
N LEU A 178 5.64 9.50 -4.38
CA LEU A 178 5.67 9.12 -2.97
C LEU A 178 4.58 8.09 -2.64
N GLU A 179 3.39 8.23 -3.20
CA GLU A 179 2.30 7.27 -3.01
C GLU A 179 2.70 5.89 -3.57
N LEU A 180 3.20 5.82 -4.81
CA LEU A 180 3.71 4.56 -5.39
C LEU A 180 4.86 3.97 -4.57
N PHE A 181 5.77 4.81 -4.06
CA PHE A 181 6.85 4.37 -3.18
C PHE A 181 6.33 3.79 -1.85
N GLY A 182 5.31 4.39 -1.26
CA GLY A 182 4.68 3.85 -0.06
C GLY A 182 3.92 2.55 -0.34
N TYR A 183 3.24 2.43 -1.49
CA TYR A 183 2.56 1.20 -1.91
C TYR A 183 3.54 0.05 -2.15
N MET A 184 4.74 0.35 -2.65
CA MET A 184 5.83 -0.62 -2.74
C MET A 184 6.17 -1.22 -1.36
N PHE A 185 6.21 -0.41 -0.29
CA PHE A 185 6.43 -0.92 1.06
C PHE A 185 5.27 -1.79 1.57
N LEU A 186 4.02 -1.45 1.24
CA LEU A 186 2.87 -2.32 1.56
C LEU A 186 3.02 -3.69 0.87
N LEU A 187 3.43 -3.70 -0.39
CA LEU A 187 3.68 -4.92 -1.16
C LEU A 187 4.80 -5.77 -0.54
N VAL A 188 5.93 -5.13 -0.18
CA VAL A 188 7.05 -5.81 0.51
C VAL A 188 6.58 -6.40 1.84
N GLY A 189 5.81 -5.65 2.63
CA GLY A 189 5.23 -6.14 3.89
C GLY A 189 4.30 -7.33 3.68
N SER A 190 3.46 -7.28 2.65
CA SER A 190 2.59 -8.39 2.24
C SER A 190 3.39 -9.63 1.86
N PHE A 191 4.48 -9.52 1.10
CA PHE A 191 5.33 -10.68 0.80
C PHE A 191 5.97 -11.30 2.04
N HIS A 192 6.36 -10.50 3.03
CA HIS A 192 6.83 -11.01 4.32
C HIS A 192 5.72 -11.79 5.04
N GLN A 193 4.50 -11.28 5.04
CA GLN A 193 3.34 -11.95 5.60
C GLN A 193 3.06 -13.28 4.91
N LEU A 194 3.07 -13.31 3.58
CA LEU A 194 2.85 -14.53 2.79
C LEU A 194 3.90 -15.60 3.09
N ARG A 195 5.17 -15.20 3.20
CA ARG A 195 6.27 -16.11 3.57
C ARG A 195 6.08 -16.66 4.98
N MET A 196 5.63 -15.84 5.93
CA MET A 196 5.35 -16.28 7.30
C MET A 196 4.22 -17.31 7.34
N ILE A 197 3.10 -17.04 6.65
CA ILE A 197 1.96 -17.97 6.58
C ILE A 197 2.35 -19.29 5.90
N LYS A 198 3.11 -19.25 4.79
CA LYS A 198 3.60 -20.47 4.12
C LYS A 198 4.53 -21.32 5.00
N LYS A 199 5.35 -20.69 5.84
CA LYS A 199 6.21 -21.40 6.81
C LYS A 199 5.40 -22.01 7.96
N GLN A 200 4.39 -21.29 8.44
CA GLN A 200 3.55 -21.75 9.56
C GLN A 200 2.57 -22.84 9.14
N PHE A 201 2.07 -22.79 7.91
CA PHE A 201 1.12 -23.75 7.33
C PHE A 201 1.64 -24.26 5.98
N PRO A 202 2.66 -25.15 5.97
CA PRO A 202 3.16 -25.75 4.74
C PRO A 202 2.01 -26.51 4.05
N GLN A 203 1.89 -26.36 2.72
CA GLN A 203 0.90 -27.13 1.98
C GLN A 203 1.26 -28.62 2.11
N ARG A 204 0.33 -29.44 2.62
CA ARG A 204 0.41 -30.89 2.48
C ARG A 204 0.31 -31.16 0.97
N ASN A 205 1.43 -31.51 0.33
CA ASN A 205 1.40 -32.06 -1.02
C ASN A 205 0.45 -33.27 -0.98
N LYS A 206 -0.64 -33.20 -1.74
CA LYS A 206 -1.46 -34.36 -2.08
C LYS A 206 -0.80 -35.07 -3.25
#